data_AF-A0A2W1BPQ3-F1
#
_entry.id   AF-A0A2W1BPQ3-F1
#
_cell.length_a   1.000
_cell.length_b   1.000
_cell.length_c   1.000
_cell.angle_alpha   90.00
_cell.angle_beta   90.00
_cell.angle_gamma   90.00
#
_symmetry.space_group_name_H-M   'P 1'
#
loop_
_entity.id
_entity.type
_entity.pdbx_description
1 polymer ?
#
loop_
_entity_poly.entity_id
_entity_poly.type
_entity_poly.pdbx_seq_one_letter_code
_entity_poly.pdbx_strand_id
1 'polypeptide(L)'
;MVKFYRKSVSLSALWVSTNERVSDFYASSWQRGDSPIPMLVIRLLLMGVALAILIWSLVEAPNPYWLIYLTNWGLLLDVGMFLCALVVSISVLCNRPNEEKELPWYASLYWVVFNIAVTLSIMITTLYWVLLYNPEFRDEMPDRAFWLDVSTHGITSCLMMVEVLVSRTPVRFLHLYQPLGMGLWYAVFSAIYYAAGGTDINGSSFIYEVLDWSEGRRTSVVVTASMAGLIIVYACVWGIALCRDKLSTVLIRTTSHDLAAAPPDRHTRIV
;
A
#
# COMPACT_ATOMS: atom_id res chain seq x y z
N MET A 1 -7.73 -11.32 -18.27
CA MET A 1 -7.77 -10.37 -19.41
C MET A 1 -6.84 -9.26 -18.99
N VAL A 2 -5.65 -9.14 -19.60
CA VAL A 2 -4.83 -7.94 -19.38
C VAL A 2 -5.70 -6.80 -19.89
N LYS A 3 -6.28 -6.00 -19.01
CA LYS A 3 -7.16 -4.88 -19.39
C LYS A 3 -6.26 -3.83 -20.05
N PHE A 4 -5.87 -4.07 -21.30
CA PHE A 4 -5.27 -3.06 -22.14
C PHE A 4 -6.32 -1.95 -22.28
N TYR A 5 -5.87 -0.76 -21.91
CA TYR A 5 -6.58 0.51 -21.85
C TYR A 5 -7.72 0.64 -22.86
N ARG A 6 -8.90 1.09 -22.39
CA ARG A 6 -9.92 1.66 -23.27
C ARG A 6 -9.29 2.79 -24.09
N LYS A 7 -9.76 2.98 -25.33
CA LYS A 7 -9.31 4.06 -26.24
C LYS A 7 -9.53 5.47 -25.69
N SER A 8 -10.25 5.63 -24.58
CA SER A 8 -10.44 6.89 -23.86
C SER A 8 -10.35 6.69 -22.35
N VAL A 9 -9.70 7.64 -21.66
CA VAL A 9 -9.72 7.77 -20.20
C VAL A 9 -10.98 8.56 -19.84
N SER A 10 -11.88 7.98 -19.05
CA SER A 10 -13.01 8.70 -18.46
C SER A 10 -12.66 9.20 -17.05
N LEU A 11 -13.25 10.32 -16.62
CA LEU A 11 -13.08 10.82 -15.24
C LEU A 11 -13.48 9.78 -14.20
N SER A 12 -14.47 8.93 -14.51
CA SER A 12 -14.88 7.82 -13.66
C SER A 12 -13.76 6.79 -13.42
N ALA A 13 -12.76 6.69 -14.30
CA ALA A 13 -11.63 5.78 -14.15
C ALA A 13 -10.61 6.25 -13.10
N LEU A 14 -10.66 7.53 -12.67
CA LEU A 14 -9.90 8.03 -11.53
C LEU A 14 -10.49 7.58 -10.18
N TRP A 15 -11.76 7.17 -10.18
CA TRP A 15 -12.50 6.85 -8.98
C TRP A 15 -12.52 5.34 -8.70
N VAL A 16 -12.38 4.99 -7.42
CA VAL A 16 -12.25 3.61 -6.91
C VAL A 16 -13.56 2.81 -6.86
N SER A 17 -14.63 3.24 -7.54
CA SER A 17 -15.91 2.51 -7.56
C SER A 17 -16.27 1.87 -8.91
N THR A 18 -15.48 2.10 -9.95
CA THR A 18 -15.91 1.75 -11.32
C THR A 18 -15.07 0.65 -11.99
N ASN A 19 -15.75 -0.18 -12.78
CA ASN A 19 -15.17 -1.12 -13.75
C ASN A 19 -14.36 -2.30 -13.17
N GLU A 20 -14.61 -2.70 -11.92
CA GLU A 20 -14.00 -3.88 -11.29
C GLU A 20 -15.03 -4.82 -10.68
N ARG A 21 -14.70 -6.12 -10.64
CA ARG A 21 -15.55 -7.11 -9.97
C ARG A 21 -15.20 -7.14 -8.50
N VAL A 22 -16.19 -7.39 -7.65
CA VAL A 22 -15.92 -7.54 -6.21
C VAL A 22 -14.95 -8.70 -5.94
N SER A 23 -14.97 -9.74 -6.79
CA SER A 23 -14.04 -10.87 -6.70
C SER A 23 -12.57 -10.51 -6.88
N ASP A 24 -12.26 -9.41 -7.57
CA ASP A 24 -10.88 -8.95 -7.70
C ASP A 24 -10.29 -8.49 -6.35
N PHE A 25 -11.13 -8.13 -5.37
CA PHE A 25 -10.69 -7.61 -4.07
C PHE A 25 -10.61 -8.67 -2.97
N TYR A 26 -11.15 -9.87 -3.19
CA TYR A 26 -11.09 -10.97 -2.21
C TYR A 26 -10.51 -12.27 -2.73
N ALA A 27 -10.34 -12.45 -4.04
CA ALA A 27 -9.79 -13.67 -4.62
C ALA A 27 -8.28 -13.57 -4.84
N SER A 28 -7.61 -14.73 -4.83
CA SER A 28 -6.18 -14.82 -5.16
C SER A 28 -5.97 -14.91 -6.66
N SER A 29 -4.89 -14.31 -7.16
CA SER A 29 -4.43 -14.49 -8.55
C SER A 29 -4.05 -15.95 -8.84
N TRP A 30 -3.75 -16.76 -7.83
CA TRP A 30 -3.23 -18.12 -8.01
C TRP A 30 -4.26 -19.22 -7.73
N GLN A 31 -5.54 -18.87 -7.67
CA GLN A 31 -6.62 -19.84 -7.42
C GLN A 31 -7.56 -19.96 -8.63
N ARG A 32 -8.21 -21.12 -8.75
CA ARG A 32 -9.35 -21.34 -9.65
C ARG A 32 -10.64 -20.89 -8.96
N GLY A 33 -11.51 -20.21 -9.70
CA GLY A 33 -12.76 -19.65 -9.17
C GLY A 33 -12.58 -18.49 -8.19
N ASP A 34 -13.67 -18.16 -7.51
CA ASP A 34 -13.82 -16.92 -6.74
C ASP A 34 -14.20 -17.24 -5.27
N SER A 35 -13.55 -18.23 -4.67
CA SER A 35 -13.66 -18.46 -3.22
C SER A 35 -12.86 -17.39 -2.45
N PRO A 36 -13.41 -16.75 -1.42
CA PRO A 36 -12.66 -15.79 -0.59
C PRO A 36 -11.72 -16.46 0.42
N ILE A 37 -11.83 -17.77 0.63
CA ILE A 37 -11.12 -18.49 1.71
C ILE A 37 -9.59 -18.41 1.59
N PRO A 38 -8.95 -18.65 0.43
CA PRO A 38 -7.49 -18.66 0.35
C PRO A 38 -6.87 -17.31 0.72
N MET A 39 -7.40 -16.21 0.18
CA MET A 39 -6.95 -14.87 0.56
C MET A 39 -7.29 -14.52 1.99
N LEU A 40 -8.44 -14.95 2.52
CA LEU A 40 -8.79 -14.71 3.92
C LEU A 40 -7.72 -15.29 4.86
N VAL A 41 -7.31 -16.54 4.64
CA VAL A 41 -6.27 -17.20 5.45
C VAL A 41 -4.95 -16.44 5.36
N ILE A 42 -4.53 -16.07 4.15
CA ILE A 42 -3.28 -15.31 3.93
C ILE A 42 -3.36 -13.95 4.64
N ARG A 43 -4.45 -13.21 4.46
CA ARG A 43 -4.65 -11.89 5.10
C ARG A 43 -4.71 -11.97 6.62
N LEU A 44 -5.26 -13.05 7.19
CA LEU A 44 -5.22 -13.26 8.65
C LEU A 44 -3.78 -13.44 9.15
N LEU A 45 -2.95 -14.20 8.43
CA LEU A 45 -1.54 -14.37 8.77
C LEU A 45 -0.76 -13.05 8.63
N LEU A 46 -0.93 -12.34 7.51
CA LEU A 46 -0.26 -11.06 7.27
C LEU A 46 -0.70 -9.99 8.30
N MET A 47 -1.99 -9.92 8.62
CA MET A 47 -2.53 -9.05 9.68
C MET A 47 -1.91 -9.37 11.03
N GLY A 48 -1.79 -10.65 11.38
CA GLY A 48 -1.18 -11.08 12.65
C GLY A 48 0.26 -10.59 12.78
N VAL A 49 1.07 -10.72 11.72
CA VAL A 49 2.45 -10.24 11.71
C VAL A 49 2.50 -8.70 11.75
N ALA A 50 1.71 -8.01 10.93
CA ALA A 50 1.66 -6.55 10.91
C ALA A 50 1.25 -5.97 12.27
N LEU A 51 0.24 -6.57 12.92
CA LEU A 51 -0.21 -6.17 14.25
C LEU A 51 0.85 -6.43 15.31
N ALA A 52 1.57 -7.55 15.25
CA ALA A 52 2.67 -7.84 16.16
C ALA A 52 3.80 -6.80 16.05
N ILE A 53 4.14 -6.37 14.83
CA ILE A 53 5.15 -5.33 14.59
C ILE A 53 4.68 -3.98 15.13
N LEU A 54 3.41 -3.60 14.89
CA LEU A 54 2.83 -2.37 15.45
C LEU A 54 2.87 -2.39 16.98
N ILE A 55 2.46 -3.49 17.61
CA ILE A 55 2.50 -3.63 19.08
C ILE A 55 3.93 -3.54 19.60
N TRP A 56 4.90 -4.20 18.93
CA TRP A 56 6.30 -4.11 19.33
C TRP A 56 6.81 -2.66 19.24
N SER A 57 6.53 -1.93 18.15
CA SER A 57 6.88 -0.51 18.02
C SER A 57 6.29 0.35 19.15
N LEU A 58 5.02 0.16 19.48
CA LEU A 58 4.34 0.90 20.55
C LEU A 58 4.91 0.61 21.94
N VAL A 59 5.29 -0.64 22.20
CA VAL A 59 5.87 -1.06 23.49
C VAL A 59 7.30 -0.57 23.64
N GLU A 60 8.08 -0.51 22.55
CA GLU A 60 9.47 -0.03 22.59
C GLU A 60 9.56 1.48 22.73
N ALA A 61 8.65 2.22 22.09
CA ALA A 61 8.66 3.69 22.07
C ALA A 61 7.32 4.30 22.54
N PRO A 62 6.88 4.04 23.79
CA PRO A 62 5.64 4.60 24.34
C PRO A 62 5.84 6.07 24.73
N ASN A 63 5.97 6.94 23.74
CA ASN A 63 6.22 8.36 23.93
C ASN A 63 5.27 9.21 23.06
N PRO A 64 5.00 10.49 23.43
CA PRO A 64 4.05 11.33 22.69
C PRO A 64 4.53 11.71 21.28
N TYR A 65 5.82 11.53 20.98
CA TYR A 65 6.41 11.78 19.67
C TYR A 65 6.18 10.63 18.69
N TRP A 66 5.67 9.47 19.12
CA TRP A 66 5.49 8.30 18.24
C TRP A 66 4.72 8.67 16.97
N LEU A 67 3.63 9.43 17.10
CA LEU A 67 2.79 9.80 15.96
C LEU A 67 3.37 10.89 15.05
N ILE A 68 4.55 11.45 15.30
CA ILE A 68 5.16 12.44 14.38
C ILE A 68 5.94 11.75 13.25
N TYR A 69 6.35 10.50 13.42
CA TYR A 69 7.20 9.79 12.47
C TYR A 69 6.39 9.17 11.32
N LEU A 70 6.88 9.33 10.09
CA LEU A 70 6.29 8.72 8.89
C LEU A 70 6.25 7.20 8.99
N THR A 71 7.30 6.57 9.53
CA THR A 71 7.36 5.12 9.75
C THR A 71 6.13 4.63 10.53
N ASN A 72 5.73 5.38 11.57
CA ASN A 72 4.63 5.03 12.44
C ASN A 72 3.26 5.26 11.77
N TRP A 73 3.14 6.27 10.92
CA TRP A 73 1.98 6.41 10.02
C TRP A 73 1.88 5.24 9.04
N GLY A 74 3.02 4.78 8.52
CA GLY A 74 3.13 3.58 7.69
C GLY A 74 2.61 2.32 8.40
N LEU A 75 3.04 2.08 9.64
CA LEU A 75 2.56 0.94 10.43
C LEU A 75 1.05 0.94 10.65
N LEU A 76 0.46 2.11 10.92
CA LEU A 76 -1.00 2.25 11.04
C LEU A 76 -1.71 2.00 9.71
N LEU A 77 -1.14 2.48 8.59
CA LEU A 77 -1.68 2.24 7.25
C LEU A 77 -1.59 0.75 6.85
N ASP A 78 -0.51 0.06 7.19
CA ASP A 78 -0.33 -1.37 6.89
C ASP A 78 -1.36 -2.23 7.63
N VAL A 79 -1.53 -1.99 8.94
CA VAL A 79 -2.55 -2.67 9.75
C VAL A 79 -3.95 -2.30 9.27
N GLY A 80 -4.20 -1.02 8.95
CA GLY A 80 -5.47 -0.54 8.40
C GLY A 80 -5.80 -1.17 7.04
N MET A 81 -4.81 -1.38 6.18
CA MET A 81 -4.95 -2.03 4.88
C MET A 81 -5.40 -3.48 5.07
N PHE A 82 -4.71 -4.25 5.91
CA PHE A 82 -5.08 -5.64 6.17
C PHE A 82 -6.44 -5.76 6.87
N LEU A 83 -6.79 -4.85 7.77
CA LEU A 83 -8.13 -4.80 8.36
C LEU A 83 -9.21 -4.57 7.28
N CYS A 84 -9.00 -3.61 6.37
CA CYS A 84 -9.91 -3.38 5.25
C CYS A 84 -10.01 -4.64 4.35
N ALA A 85 -8.88 -5.31 4.11
CA ALA A 85 -8.81 -6.53 3.31
C ALA A 85 -9.60 -7.69 3.94
N LEU A 86 -9.53 -7.83 5.26
CA LEU A 86 -10.32 -8.80 6.03
C LEU A 86 -11.81 -8.47 5.99
N VAL A 87 -12.18 -7.18 6.13
CA VAL A 87 -13.58 -6.73 5.99
C VAL A 87 -14.14 -7.12 4.63
N VAL A 88 -13.39 -6.91 3.55
CA VAL A 88 -13.82 -7.34 2.19
C VAL A 88 -14.04 -8.85 2.14
N SER A 89 -13.07 -9.65 2.60
CA SER A 89 -13.14 -11.12 2.57
C SER A 89 -14.29 -11.68 3.43
N ILE A 90 -14.50 -11.14 4.64
CA ILE A 90 -15.56 -11.58 5.57
C ILE A 90 -16.93 -11.15 5.04
N SER A 91 -17.06 -9.93 4.51
CA SER A 91 -18.33 -9.45 3.96
C SER A 91 -18.87 -10.38 2.88
N VAL A 92 -17.98 -10.87 2.01
CA VAL A 92 -18.32 -11.81 0.93
C VAL A 92 -18.69 -13.20 1.44
N LEU A 93 -18.07 -13.65 2.54
CA LEU A 93 -18.44 -14.90 3.21
C LEU A 93 -19.82 -14.83 3.85
N CYS A 94 -20.12 -13.72 4.53
CA CYS A 94 -21.40 -13.53 5.19
C CYS A 94 -22.53 -13.25 4.19
N ASN A 95 -22.24 -12.51 3.12
CA ASN A 95 -23.22 -12.15 2.10
C ASN A 95 -22.55 -12.03 0.74
N ARG A 96 -22.91 -12.89 -0.21
CA ARG A 96 -22.36 -12.80 -1.57
C ARG A 96 -22.88 -11.55 -2.26
N PRO A 97 -22.01 -10.60 -2.64
CA PRO A 97 -22.45 -9.38 -3.31
C PRO A 97 -23.02 -9.72 -4.69
N ASN A 98 -24.06 -9.00 -5.10
CA ASN A 98 -24.59 -9.10 -6.45
C ASN A 98 -23.60 -8.43 -7.42
N GLU A 99 -23.01 -9.19 -8.34
CA GLU A 99 -22.01 -8.72 -9.30
C GLU A 99 -22.53 -7.66 -10.28
N GLU A 100 -23.86 -7.49 -10.38
CA GLU A 100 -24.49 -6.47 -11.24
C GLU A 100 -24.53 -5.07 -10.60
N LYS A 101 -24.12 -4.92 -9.33
CA LYS A 101 -24.11 -3.65 -8.61
C LYS A 101 -22.73 -2.98 -8.64
N GLU A 102 -22.73 -1.66 -8.45
CA GLU A 102 -21.49 -0.88 -8.24
C GLU A 102 -20.63 -1.48 -7.12
N LEU A 103 -19.32 -1.22 -7.18
CA LEU A 103 -18.38 -1.74 -6.19
C LEU A 103 -18.79 -1.26 -4.78
N PRO A 104 -18.92 -2.15 -3.79
CA PRO A 104 -19.33 -1.75 -2.46
C PRO A 104 -18.26 -0.85 -1.83
N TRP A 105 -18.71 0.13 -1.03
CA TRP A 105 -17.86 1.19 -0.46
C TRP A 105 -16.63 0.64 0.30
N TYR A 106 -16.77 -0.50 0.98
CA TYR A 106 -15.68 -1.10 1.76
C TYR A 106 -14.58 -1.69 0.86
N ALA A 107 -14.92 -2.16 -0.35
CA ALA A 107 -13.94 -2.60 -1.34
C ALA A 107 -13.25 -1.40 -1.98
N SER A 108 -13.97 -0.30 -2.25
CA SER A 108 -13.37 0.96 -2.68
C SER A 108 -12.41 1.54 -1.64
N LEU A 109 -12.80 1.51 -0.35
CA LEU A 109 -11.94 1.96 0.75
C LEU A 109 -10.67 1.11 0.85
N TYR A 110 -10.81 -0.23 0.87
CA TYR A 110 -9.67 -1.15 0.83
C TYR A 110 -8.75 -0.82 -0.34
N TRP A 111 -9.30 -0.53 -1.52
CA TRP A 111 -8.48 -0.26 -2.70
C TRP A 111 -7.63 1.00 -2.58
N VAL A 112 -8.20 2.10 -2.08
CA VAL A 112 -7.45 3.34 -1.84
C VAL A 112 -6.35 3.10 -0.82
N VAL A 113 -6.70 2.48 0.32
CA VAL A 113 -5.75 2.19 1.39
C VAL A 113 -4.65 1.24 0.90
N PHE A 114 -4.98 0.26 0.07
CA PHE A 114 -4.03 -0.66 -0.56
C PHE A 114 -3.02 0.08 -1.43
N ASN A 115 -3.47 0.97 -2.33
CA ASN A 115 -2.54 1.74 -3.18
C ASN A 115 -1.61 2.63 -2.35
N ILE A 116 -2.11 3.20 -1.25
CA ILE A 116 -1.32 4.04 -0.35
C ILE A 116 -0.32 3.21 0.45
N ALA A 117 -0.79 2.21 1.20
CA ALA A 117 0.00 1.42 2.14
C ALA A 117 1.12 0.65 1.43
N VAL A 118 0.81 -0.05 0.33
CA VAL A 118 1.83 -0.80 -0.44
C VAL A 118 2.97 0.11 -0.89
N THR A 119 2.64 1.26 -1.45
CA THR A 119 3.61 2.19 -2.02
C THR A 119 4.43 2.85 -0.91
N LEU A 120 3.76 3.29 0.16
CA LEU A 120 4.42 3.94 1.27
C LEU A 120 5.32 2.99 2.05
N SER A 121 4.91 1.74 2.29
CA SER A 121 5.75 0.76 2.96
C SER A 121 7.09 0.62 2.22
N ILE A 122 7.05 0.37 0.90
CA ILE A 122 8.27 0.22 0.08
C ILE A 122 9.10 1.51 0.08
N MET A 123 8.45 2.67 0.02
CA MET A 123 9.12 3.97 0.07
C MET A 123 9.79 4.20 1.43
N ILE A 124 9.11 3.90 2.53
CA ILE A 124 9.63 4.02 3.91
C ILE A 124 10.85 3.12 4.10
N THR A 125 10.81 1.88 3.60
CA THR A 125 11.99 0.99 3.57
C THR A 125 13.14 1.62 2.81
N THR A 126 12.86 2.16 1.62
CA THR A 126 13.89 2.78 0.76
C THR A 126 14.51 3.99 1.45
N LEU A 127 13.69 4.89 1.99
CA LEU A 127 14.15 6.07 2.71
C LEU A 127 14.98 5.70 3.93
N TYR A 128 14.55 4.70 4.69
CA TYR A 128 15.29 4.25 5.86
C TYR A 128 16.68 3.73 5.48
N TRP A 129 16.78 2.75 4.58
CA TRP A 129 18.07 2.14 4.25
C TRP A 129 19.00 3.06 3.44
N VAL A 130 18.45 4.04 2.71
CA VAL A 130 19.24 4.96 1.89
C VAL A 130 19.64 6.23 2.65
N LEU A 131 18.78 6.75 3.53
CA LEU A 131 18.96 8.07 4.15
C LEU A 131 19.15 8.04 5.67
N LEU A 132 18.70 6.99 6.37
CA LEU A 132 18.69 6.97 7.85
C LEU A 132 19.63 5.92 8.44
N TYR A 133 19.72 4.74 7.82
CA TYR A 133 20.57 3.67 8.32
C TYR A 133 22.05 4.01 8.10
N ASN A 134 22.83 4.02 9.18
CA ASN A 134 24.29 4.09 9.12
C ASN A 134 24.90 2.79 9.66
N PRO A 135 25.61 2.00 8.82
CA PRO A 135 26.24 0.76 9.24
C PRO A 135 27.35 0.97 10.28
N GLU A 136 27.96 2.16 10.36
CA GLU A 136 29.04 2.46 11.31
C GLU A 136 28.55 2.40 12.78
N PHE A 137 27.28 2.71 13.02
CA PHE A 137 26.68 2.66 14.36
C PHE A 137 26.03 1.31 14.69
N ARG A 138 26.20 0.29 13.84
CA ARG A 138 25.55 -1.01 14.05
C ARG A 138 25.98 -1.68 15.37
N ASP A 139 27.26 -1.59 15.71
CA ASP A 139 27.82 -2.23 16.91
C ASP A 139 27.41 -1.50 18.20
N GLU A 140 26.97 -0.23 18.09
CA GLU A 140 26.47 0.57 19.21
C GLU A 140 24.97 0.34 19.46
N MET A 141 24.23 -0.14 18.45
CA MET A 141 22.79 -0.36 18.54
C MET A 141 22.46 -1.73 19.18
N PRO A 142 21.58 -1.78 20.20
CA PRO A 142 21.08 -3.04 20.73
C PRO A 142 20.41 -3.88 19.65
N ASP A 143 20.65 -5.20 19.64
CA ASP A 143 20.06 -6.10 18.64
C ASP A 143 18.54 -5.99 18.55
N ARG A 144 17.87 -5.78 19.68
CA ARG A 144 16.42 -5.59 19.74
C ARG A 144 15.96 -4.38 18.91
N ALA A 145 16.68 -3.27 18.96
CA ALA A 145 16.38 -2.07 18.18
C ALA A 145 16.65 -2.30 16.69
N PHE A 146 17.77 -2.95 16.35
CA PHE A 146 18.08 -3.34 14.98
C PHE A 146 16.96 -4.19 14.36
N TRP A 147 16.50 -5.22 15.07
CA TRP A 147 15.43 -6.10 14.58
C TRP A 147 14.08 -5.39 14.53
N LEU A 148 13.84 -4.40 15.39
CA LEU A 148 12.67 -3.54 15.28
C LEU A 148 12.72 -2.69 13.99
N ASP A 149 13.88 -2.13 13.63
CA ASP A 149 14.04 -1.40 12.37
C ASP A 149 13.85 -2.31 11.16
N VAL A 150 14.47 -3.49 11.16
CA VAL A 150 14.26 -4.50 10.12
C VAL A 150 12.78 -4.88 10.02
N SER A 151 12.07 -4.99 11.15
CA SER A 151 10.66 -5.35 11.17
C SER A 151 9.75 -4.24 10.65
N THR A 152 9.92 -3.03 11.17
CA THR A 152 9.08 -1.86 10.85
C THR A 152 9.29 -1.31 9.45
N HIS A 153 10.46 -1.57 8.85
CA HIS A 153 10.78 -1.14 7.49
C HIS A 153 10.83 -2.32 6.52
N GLY A 154 11.65 -3.34 6.78
CA GLY A 154 11.87 -4.45 5.84
C GLY A 154 10.70 -5.43 5.78
N ILE A 155 10.31 -5.97 6.94
CA ILE A 155 9.28 -7.02 7.01
C ILE A 155 7.93 -6.46 6.57
N THR A 156 7.52 -5.28 7.03
CA THR A 156 6.28 -4.59 6.59
C THR A 156 6.19 -4.48 5.07
N SER A 157 7.27 -4.08 4.41
CA SER A 157 7.33 -4.04 2.94
C SER A 157 7.23 -5.40 2.28
N CYS A 158 7.82 -6.43 2.89
CA CYS A 158 7.62 -7.80 2.44
C CYS A 158 6.15 -8.23 2.58
N LEU A 159 5.47 -7.89 3.67
CA LEU A 159 4.04 -8.19 3.85
C LEU A 159 3.19 -7.52 2.76
N MET A 160 3.45 -6.24 2.45
CA MET A 160 2.79 -5.52 1.37
C MET A 160 3.05 -6.17 0.00
N MET A 161 4.29 -6.58 -0.25
CA MET A 161 4.66 -7.25 -1.50
C MET A 161 3.94 -8.61 -1.65
N VAL A 162 3.78 -9.38 -0.57
CA VAL A 162 2.98 -10.62 -0.59
C VAL A 162 1.52 -10.33 -0.96
N GLU A 163 0.90 -9.28 -0.39
CA GLU A 163 -0.47 -8.90 -0.77
C GLU A 163 -0.57 -8.53 -2.25
N VAL A 164 0.39 -7.76 -2.79
CA VAL A 164 0.46 -7.44 -4.23
C VAL A 164 0.59 -8.71 -5.07
N LEU A 165 1.53 -9.60 -4.74
CA LEU A 165 1.82 -10.78 -5.55
C LEU A 165 0.70 -11.82 -5.52
N VAL A 166 -0.05 -11.93 -4.43
CA VAL A 166 -1.02 -13.02 -4.24
C VAL A 166 -2.46 -12.61 -4.52
N SER A 167 -2.85 -11.36 -4.23
CA SER A 167 -4.22 -10.89 -4.46
C SER A 167 -4.53 -10.73 -5.96
N ARG A 168 -5.82 -10.62 -6.33
CA ARG A 168 -6.27 -10.09 -7.63
C ARG A 168 -6.47 -8.58 -7.60
N THR A 169 -6.14 -7.92 -6.49
CA THR A 169 -6.42 -6.49 -6.32
C THR A 169 -5.80 -5.71 -7.47
N PRO A 170 -6.59 -4.91 -8.21
CA PRO A 170 -6.11 -4.23 -9.40
C PRO A 170 -5.20 -3.06 -9.01
N VAL A 171 -4.07 -2.91 -9.71
CA VAL A 171 -3.23 -1.71 -9.61
C VAL A 171 -3.41 -0.91 -10.89
N ARG A 172 -3.90 0.32 -10.79
CA ARG A 172 -4.11 1.21 -11.93
C ARG A 172 -3.16 2.39 -11.84
N PHE A 173 -2.37 2.63 -12.89
CA PHE A 173 -1.46 3.77 -12.89
C PHE A 173 -2.16 5.12 -12.66
N LEU A 174 -3.44 5.24 -13.06
CA LEU A 174 -4.28 6.43 -12.80
C LEU A 174 -4.48 6.75 -11.32
N HIS A 175 -4.29 5.78 -10.41
CA HIS A 175 -4.42 5.97 -8.97
C HIS A 175 -3.12 6.43 -8.30
N LEU A 176 -2.07 6.73 -9.07
CA LEU A 176 -0.79 7.26 -8.58
C LEU A 176 -0.95 8.49 -7.67
N TYR A 177 -1.99 9.30 -7.87
CA TYR A 177 -2.27 10.46 -7.01
C TYR A 177 -2.54 10.09 -5.54
N GLN A 178 -2.96 8.85 -5.25
CA GLN A 178 -3.31 8.40 -3.90
C GLN A 178 -2.07 8.33 -2.99
N PRO A 179 -1.01 7.56 -3.29
CA PRO A 179 0.21 7.59 -2.50
C PRO A 179 0.94 8.94 -2.55
N LEU A 180 0.89 9.67 -3.68
CA LEU A 180 1.47 11.02 -3.75
C LEU A 180 0.76 12.00 -2.81
N GLY A 181 -0.56 11.93 -2.73
CA GLY A 181 -1.36 12.74 -1.80
C GLY A 181 -0.96 12.47 -0.34
N MET A 182 -0.75 11.20 0.02
CA MET A 182 -0.31 10.85 1.37
C MET A 182 1.14 11.30 1.67
N GLY A 183 2.05 11.17 0.71
CA GLY A 183 3.42 11.69 0.85
C GLY A 183 3.46 13.22 1.00
N LEU A 184 2.68 13.94 0.20
CA LEU A 184 2.52 15.39 0.32
C LEU A 184 1.88 15.78 1.65
N TRP A 185 0.89 15.04 2.11
CA TRP A 185 0.24 15.26 3.40
C TRP A 185 1.24 15.18 4.55
N TYR A 186 2.11 14.16 4.56
CA TYR A 186 3.16 14.07 5.57
C TYR A 186 4.19 15.21 5.47
N ALA A 187 4.59 15.60 4.26
CA ALA A 187 5.50 16.73 4.06
C ALA A 187 4.90 18.04 4.62
N VAL A 188 3.63 18.32 4.31
CA VAL A 188 2.89 19.48 4.83
C VAL A 188 2.77 19.42 6.36
N PHE A 189 2.41 18.26 6.91
CA PHE A 189 2.38 18.04 8.35
C PHE A 189 3.73 18.38 9.00
N SER A 190 4.84 17.85 8.46
CA SER A 190 6.18 18.07 9.03
C SER A 190 6.59 19.55 9.00
N ALA A 191 6.22 20.29 7.95
CA ALA A 191 6.50 21.72 7.84
C ALA A 191 5.68 22.54 8.86
N ILE A 192 4.40 22.20 9.03
CA ILE A 192 3.53 22.83 10.03
C ILE A 192 4.04 22.51 11.44
N TYR A 193 4.42 21.27 11.71
CA TYR A 193 4.97 20.83 12.99
C TYR A 193 6.21 21.65 13.38
N TYR A 194 7.15 21.82 12.43
CA TYR A 194 8.30 22.70 12.62
C TYR A 194 7.90 24.16 12.88
N ALA A 195 7.02 24.73 12.05
CA ALA A 195 6.61 26.13 12.17
C ALA A 195 5.86 26.41 13.49
N ALA A 196 5.23 25.40 14.08
CA ALA A 196 4.59 25.47 15.39
C ALA A 196 5.56 25.30 16.57
N GLY A 197 6.86 25.12 16.33
CA GLY A 197 7.89 24.90 17.35
C GLY A 197 7.97 23.47 17.87
N GLY A 198 7.48 22.48 17.10
CA GLY A 198 7.57 21.07 17.45
C GLY A 198 9.01 20.56 17.50
N THR A 199 9.28 19.60 18.39
CA THR A 199 10.59 18.98 18.56
C THR A 199 10.53 17.46 18.49
N ASP A 200 11.67 16.78 18.41
CA ASP A 200 11.78 15.34 18.68
C ASP A 200 11.94 15.04 20.18
N ILE A 201 12.16 13.78 20.51
CA ILE A 201 12.41 13.31 21.89
C ILE A 201 13.67 13.92 22.52
N ASN A 202 14.64 14.34 21.71
CA ASN A 202 15.90 14.94 22.15
C ASN A 202 15.85 16.47 22.20
N GLY A 203 14.72 17.08 21.84
CA GLY A 203 14.55 18.54 21.78
C GLY A 203 15.05 19.18 20.49
N SER A 204 15.41 18.38 19.47
CA SER A 204 15.78 18.86 18.14
C SER A 204 14.55 19.41 17.41
N SER A 205 14.68 20.49 16.65
CA SER A 205 13.56 21.11 15.93
C SER A 205 13.11 20.35 14.67
N PHE A 206 13.62 19.15 14.42
CA PHE A 206 13.30 18.34 13.25
C PHE A 206 12.85 16.95 13.65
N ILE A 207 11.94 16.36 12.86
CA ILE A 207 11.50 14.96 13.04
C ILE A 207 12.57 13.98 12.53
N TYR A 208 13.07 14.26 11.34
CA TYR A 208 14.21 13.60 10.72
C TYR A 208 15.19 14.70 10.31
N GLU A 209 16.49 14.51 10.54
CA GLU A 209 17.50 15.50 10.20
C GLU A 209 17.47 15.87 8.69
N VAL A 210 17.19 14.88 7.84
CA VAL A 210 17.02 15.07 6.38
C VAL A 210 15.80 15.93 6.01
N LEU A 211 14.86 16.13 6.93
CA LEU A 211 13.69 17.03 6.81
C LEU A 211 13.78 18.21 7.78
N ASP A 212 14.97 18.71 8.07
CA ASP A 212 15.15 19.94 8.83
C ASP A 212 14.69 21.17 8.05
N TRP A 213 13.51 21.69 8.41
CA TRP A 213 12.90 22.84 7.74
C TRP A 213 13.59 24.17 8.02
N SER A 214 14.52 24.24 8.98
CA SER A 214 15.43 25.40 9.09
C SER A 214 16.36 25.49 7.88
N GLU A 215 16.71 24.33 7.29
CA GLU A 215 17.47 24.17 6.06
C GLU A 215 16.54 23.96 4.86
N GLY A 216 15.64 24.92 4.62
CA GLY A 216 14.53 24.79 3.66
C GLY A 216 14.93 24.35 2.24
N ARG A 217 16.13 24.73 1.76
CA ARG A 217 16.64 24.28 0.45
C ARG A 217 16.94 22.79 0.44
N ARG A 218 17.64 22.27 1.45
CA ARG A 218 17.99 20.84 1.58
C ARG A 218 16.71 20.02 1.70
N THR A 219 15.81 20.43 2.58
CA THR A 219 14.55 19.74 2.83
C THR A 219 13.64 19.73 1.61
N SER A 220 13.56 20.84 0.86
CA SER A 220 12.80 20.88 -0.40
C SER A 220 13.33 19.90 -1.45
N VAL A 221 14.66 19.72 -1.53
CA VAL A 221 15.28 18.72 -2.43
C VAL A 221 14.91 17.30 -1.99
N VAL A 222 15.01 16.99 -0.69
CA VAL A 222 14.66 15.67 -0.15
C VAL A 222 13.18 15.34 -0.38
N VAL A 223 12.27 16.29 -0.13
CA VAL A 223 10.83 16.13 -0.39
C VAL A 223 10.59 15.89 -1.88
N THR A 224 11.17 16.70 -2.77
CA THR A 224 10.99 16.56 -4.22
C THR A 224 11.53 15.21 -4.72
N ALA A 225 12.71 14.80 -4.26
CA ALA A 225 13.29 13.50 -4.58
C ALA A 225 12.43 12.35 -4.07
N SER A 226 11.86 12.48 -2.87
CA SER A 226 10.95 11.49 -2.29
C SER A 226 9.65 11.37 -3.10
N MET A 227 9.09 12.48 -3.58
CA MET A 227 7.92 12.49 -4.46
C MET A 227 8.22 11.81 -5.81
N ALA A 228 9.39 12.06 -6.40
CA ALA A 228 9.83 11.33 -7.59
C ALA A 228 10.02 9.83 -7.30
N GLY A 229 10.57 9.49 -6.14
CA GLY A 229 10.71 8.12 -5.66
C GLY A 229 9.36 7.40 -5.55
N LEU A 230 8.33 8.05 -5.01
CA LEU A 230 6.97 7.49 -4.95
C LEU A 230 6.39 7.18 -6.34
N ILE A 231 6.66 8.02 -7.34
CA ILE A 231 6.26 7.75 -8.74
C ILE A 231 6.94 6.49 -9.26
N ILE A 232 8.24 6.36 -9.02
CA ILE A 232 9.03 5.19 -9.45
C ILE A 232 8.53 3.92 -8.76
N VAL A 233 8.36 3.96 -7.44
CA VAL A 233 7.86 2.83 -6.65
C VAL A 233 6.47 2.40 -7.14
N TYR A 234 5.54 3.33 -7.33
CA TYR A 234 4.20 3.01 -7.83
C TYR A 234 4.23 2.41 -9.24
N ALA A 235 5.09 2.94 -10.12
CA ALA A 235 5.29 2.38 -11.45
C ALA A 235 5.81 0.94 -11.40
N CYS A 236 6.74 0.64 -10.49
CA CYS A 236 7.23 -0.72 -10.25
C CYS A 236 6.12 -1.64 -9.71
N VAL A 237 5.36 -1.21 -8.71
CA VAL A 237 4.22 -1.98 -8.17
C VAL A 237 3.19 -2.27 -9.26
N TRP A 238 2.88 -1.27 -10.10
CA TRP A 238 2.01 -1.44 -11.24
C TRP A 238 2.56 -2.46 -12.25
N GLY A 239 3.85 -2.37 -12.58
CA GLY A 239 4.52 -3.36 -13.45
C GLY A 239 4.49 -4.78 -12.89
N ILE A 240 4.73 -4.94 -11.57
CA ILE A 240 4.64 -6.23 -10.87
C ILE A 240 3.21 -6.79 -10.95
N ALA A 241 2.19 -5.98 -10.70
CA ALA A 241 0.80 -6.39 -10.81
C ALA A 241 0.43 -6.84 -12.23
N LEU A 242 0.92 -6.14 -13.27
CA LEU A 242 0.74 -6.57 -14.66
C LEU A 242 1.41 -7.92 -14.94
N CYS A 243 2.62 -8.14 -14.42
CA CYS A 243 3.34 -9.41 -14.55
C CYS A 243 2.59 -10.54 -13.83
N ARG A 244 2.14 -10.31 -12.60
CA ARG A 244 1.29 -11.23 -11.82
C ARG A 244 0.05 -11.64 -12.61
N ASP A 245 -0.71 -10.67 -13.13
CA ASP A 245 -1.97 -10.94 -13.83
C ASP A 245 -1.76 -11.70 -15.14
N LYS A 246 -0.69 -11.36 -15.88
CA LYS A 246 -0.28 -12.09 -17.09
C LYS A 246 0.11 -13.53 -16.74
N LEU A 247 0.96 -13.71 -15.74
CA LEU A 247 1.45 -15.03 -15.34
C LEU A 247 0.33 -15.91 -14.79
N SER A 248 -0.55 -15.36 -13.94
CA SER A 248 -1.76 -16.02 -13.46
C SER A 248 -2.67 -16.45 -14.62
N THR A 249 -2.91 -15.55 -15.59
CA THR A 249 -3.73 -15.88 -16.76
C THR A 249 -3.12 -17.02 -17.56
N VAL A 250 -1.80 -17.02 -17.78
CA VAL A 250 -1.13 -18.10 -18.49
C VAL A 250 -1.20 -19.38 -17.67
N LEU A 251 -0.71 -19.41 -16.43
CA LEU A 251 -0.55 -20.64 -15.65
C LEU A 251 -1.87 -21.25 -15.18
N ILE A 252 -2.83 -20.42 -14.76
CA ILE A 252 -4.10 -20.89 -14.19
C ILE A 252 -5.19 -21.06 -15.25
N ARG A 253 -5.29 -20.16 -16.25
CA ARG A 253 -6.35 -20.25 -17.27
C ARG A 253 -5.99 -21.09 -18.50
N THR A 254 -4.71 -21.30 -18.85
CA THR A 254 -4.39 -22.24 -19.95
C THR A 254 -4.38 -23.71 -19.51
N THR A 255 -4.36 -23.98 -18.20
CA THR A 255 -4.49 -25.34 -17.64
C THR A 255 -5.91 -25.68 -17.16
N SER A 256 -6.90 -24.80 -17.38
CA SER A 256 -8.31 -25.08 -17.10
C SER A 256 -9.19 -24.61 -18.26
N HIS A 257 -9.80 -25.57 -18.95
CA HIS A 257 -10.86 -25.32 -19.93
C HIS A 257 -11.98 -24.42 -19.37
N ASP A 258 -12.44 -23.51 -20.23
CA ASP A 258 -13.77 -22.87 -20.28
C ASP A 258 -14.25 -22.06 -19.07
N LEU A 259 -13.64 -20.90 -18.81
CA LEU A 259 -14.39 -19.77 -18.26
C LEU A 259 -14.88 -18.88 -19.40
N ALA A 260 -16.20 -18.67 -19.47
CA ALA A 260 -16.80 -17.76 -20.44
C ALA A 260 -16.12 -16.38 -20.35
N ALA A 261 -15.74 -15.84 -21.51
CA ALA A 261 -15.21 -14.49 -21.59
C ALA A 261 -16.21 -13.52 -20.93
N ALA A 262 -15.69 -12.55 -20.16
CA ALA A 262 -16.52 -11.46 -19.67
C ALA A 262 -17.27 -10.84 -20.87
N PRO A 263 -18.60 -10.64 -20.79
CA PRO A 263 -19.34 -10.03 -21.88
C PRO A 263 -18.68 -8.70 -22.25
N PRO A 264 -18.53 -8.39 -23.56
CA PRO A 264 -18.07 -7.07 -23.96
C PRO A 264 -19.01 -6.01 -23.38
N ASP A 265 -18.44 -4.94 -22.84
CA ASP A 265 -19.18 -3.77 -22.35
C ASP A 265 -20.28 -3.36 -23.34
N ARG A 266 -21.55 -3.47 -22.91
CA ARG A 266 -22.71 -3.04 -23.72
C ARG A 266 -22.68 -1.55 -24.06
N HIS A 267 -21.80 -0.77 -23.44
CA HIS A 267 -21.63 0.67 -23.68
C HIS A 267 -20.77 1.02 -24.90
N THR A 268 -20.34 0.05 -25.72
CA THR A 268 -19.64 0.32 -26.99
C THR A 268 -20.54 0.34 -28.23
N ARG A 269 -21.88 0.36 -28.06
CA ARG A 269 -22.78 0.76 -29.16
C ARG A 269 -22.92 2.28 -29.16
N ILE A 270 -21.96 2.95 -29.79
CA ILE A 270 -22.16 4.29 -30.31
C ILE A 270 -22.86 4.12 -31.66
N VAL A 271 -24.11 4.60 -31.73
CA VAL A 271 -24.77 4.98 -32.99
C VAL A 271 -24.17 6.30 -33.45
#